data_AF-A0A9E3TJD2-F1
#
_entry.id   AF-A0A9E3TJD2-F1
#
_cell.length_a   1.000
_cell.length_b   1.000
_cell.length_c   1.000
_cell.angle_alpha   90.00
_cell.angle_beta   90.00
_cell.angle_gamma   90.00
#
_symmetry.space_group_name_H-M   'P 1'
#
loop_
_entity.id
_entity.type
_entity.pdbx_description
1 polymer ?
#
loop_
_entity_poly.entity_id
_entity_poly.type
_entity_poly.pdbx_seq_one_letter_code
_entity_poly.pdbx_strand_id
1 'polypeptide(L)'
;ADLLDRTDPGTGDTSMARTTGLPAVVVARRIVGGHAMPAGVLPAERIAHDRETFDLLLSELGRRGVRLSFETVAVSGAAREPGGAL
;
A
#
# COMPACT_ATOMS: atom_id res chain seq x y z
N ALA A 1 -0.31 7.40 -13.89
CA ALA A 1 0.28 6.61 -12.80
C ALA A 1 -0.82 5.71 -12.35
N ASP A 2 -0.76 4.46 -12.79
CA ASP A 2 -1.95 3.62 -12.85
C ASP A 2 -1.72 2.44 -11.91
N LEU A 3 -2.67 2.21 -11.02
CA LEU A 3 -2.71 1.04 -10.15
C LEU A 3 -3.82 0.13 -10.65
N LEU A 4 -3.48 -1.09 -11.06
CA LEU A 4 -4.41 -2.04 -11.65
C LEU A 4 -4.24 -3.43 -11.03
N ASP A 5 -5.29 -3.93 -10.39
CA ASP A 5 -5.43 -5.32 -9.96
C ASP A 5 -6.76 -5.89 -10.47
N ARG A 6 -6.79 -7.20 -10.75
CA ARG A 6 -7.98 -7.92 -11.24
C ARG A 6 -8.34 -9.03 -10.26
N THR A 7 -9.63 -9.38 -10.24
CA THR A 7 -10.11 -10.57 -9.53
C THR A 7 -9.26 -11.78 -9.92
N ASP A 8 -8.80 -12.51 -8.91
CA ASP A 8 -8.01 -13.72 -9.11
C ASP A 8 -8.93 -14.84 -9.61
N PRO A 9 -8.75 -15.36 -10.84
CA PRO A 9 -9.61 -16.40 -11.38
C PRO A 9 -9.37 -17.76 -10.70
N GLY A 10 -8.23 -17.96 -10.03
CA GLY A 10 -7.89 -19.20 -9.33
C GLY A 10 -8.54 -19.31 -7.97
N THR A 11 -8.60 -18.22 -7.21
CA THR A 11 -9.21 -18.21 -5.87
C THR A 11 -10.63 -17.62 -5.83
N GLY A 12 -11.00 -16.81 -6.82
CA GLY A 12 -12.23 -16.03 -6.84
C GLY A 12 -12.14 -14.74 -6.00
N ASP A 13 -11.00 -14.46 -5.37
CA ASP A 13 -10.83 -13.25 -4.56
C ASP A 13 -10.86 -12.00 -5.44
N THR A 14 -11.77 -11.09 -5.12
CA THR A 14 -11.92 -9.84 -5.89
C THR A 14 -10.72 -8.92 -5.72
N SER A 15 -10.47 -8.09 -6.73
CA SER A 15 -9.43 -7.05 -6.69
C SER A 15 -9.53 -6.18 -5.42
N MET A 16 -10.74 -5.71 -5.08
CA MET A 16 -10.99 -4.95 -3.85
C MET A 16 -10.67 -5.74 -2.58
N ALA A 17 -11.10 -7.00 -2.49
CA ALA A 17 -10.86 -7.83 -1.31
C ALA A 17 -9.37 -8.07 -1.07
N ARG A 18 -8.61 -8.36 -2.14
CA ARG A 18 -7.16 -8.61 -2.06
C ARG A 18 -6.40 -7.34 -1.71
N THR A 19 -6.71 -6.22 -2.36
CA THR A 19 -6.01 -4.94 -2.16
C THR A 19 -6.39 -4.22 -0.86
N THR A 20 -7.46 -4.64 -0.19
CA THR A 20 -7.88 -4.06 1.10
C THR A 20 -7.60 -5.01 2.28
N GLY A 21 -8.02 -6.26 2.14
CA GLY A 21 -7.95 -7.25 3.21
C GLY A 21 -6.54 -7.76 3.46
N LEU A 22 -5.74 -8.00 2.41
CA LEU A 22 -4.38 -8.52 2.60
C LEU A 22 -3.47 -7.54 3.33
N PRO A 23 -3.41 -6.24 3.00
CA PRO A 23 -2.64 -5.28 3.80
C PRO A 23 -3.08 -5.25 5.26
N ALA A 24 -4.39 -5.26 5.53
CA ALA A 24 -4.93 -5.25 6.89
C ALA A 24 -4.49 -6.48 7.69
N VAL A 25 -4.54 -7.68 7.08
CA VAL A 25 -4.10 -8.93 7.72
C VAL A 25 -2.59 -8.94 7.97
N VAL A 26 -1.77 -8.39 7.07
CA VAL A 26 -0.32 -8.31 7.27
C VAL A 26 0.01 -7.43 8.48
N VAL A 27 -0.62 -6.25 8.60
CA VAL A 27 -0.47 -5.38 9.77
C VAL A 27 -0.98 -6.06 11.04
N ALA A 28 -2.14 -6.72 11.00
CA ALA A 28 -2.66 -7.45 12.15
C ALA A 28 -1.69 -8.55 12.62
N ARG A 29 -1.07 -9.30 11.69
CA ARG A 29 -0.05 -10.30 12.01
C ARG A 29 1.21 -9.68 12.62
N ARG A 30 1.62 -8.50 12.16
CA ARG A 30 2.75 -7.75 12.73
C ARG A 30 2.49 -7.38 14.19
N ILE A 31 1.29 -6.87 14.50
CA ILE A 31 0.84 -6.52 15.86
C ILE A 31 0.83 -7.76 16.76
N VAL A 32 0.17 -8.84 16.32
CA VAL A 32 0.09 -10.09 17.10
C VAL A 32 1.46 -10.74 17.28
N GLY A 33 2.37 -10.56 16.31
CA GLY A 33 3.76 -11.02 16.38
C GLY A 33 4.65 -10.25 17.36
N GLY A 34 4.12 -9.29 18.10
CA GLY A 34 4.85 -8.58 19.17
C GLY A 34 5.80 -7.48 18.67
N HIS A 35 5.64 -7.03 17.43
CA HIS A 35 6.44 -5.93 16.94
C HIS A 35 5.98 -4.61 17.53
N ALA A 36 6.93 -3.84 18.07
CA ALA A 36 6.64 -2.59 18.73
C ALA A 36 5.95 -1.62 17.76
N MET A 37 4.75 -1.22 18.11
CA MET A 37 4.01 -0.15 17.44
C MET A 37 3.69 0.94 18.45
N PRO A 38 3.69 2.23 18.03
CA PRO A 38 3.26 3.30 18.92
C PRO A 38 1.85 3.05 19.43
N ALA A 39 1.60 3.35 20.70
CA ALA A 39 0.26 3.24 21.27
C ALA A 39 -0.69 4.28 20.67
N GLY A 40 -1.98 3.94 20.62
CA GLY A 40 -3.05 4.83 20.16
C GLY A 40 -3.60 4.48 18.78
N VAL A 41 -4.30 5.43 18.17
CA VAL A 41 -4.89 5.27 16.83
C VAL A 41 -3.85 5.63 15.78
N LEU A 42 -3.47 4.65 14.97
CA LEU A 42 -2.47 4.81 13.91
C LEU A 42 -3.12 4.76 12.53
N PRO A 43 -3.06 5.86 11.75
CA PRO A 43 -3.49 5.83 10.37
C PRO A 43 -2.48 5.05 9.51
N ALA A 44 -2.92 4.49 8.39
CA ALA A 44 -2.11 3.61 7.55
C ALA A 44 -0.81 4.28 7.05
N GLU A 45 -0.84 5.59 6.80
CA GLU A 45 0.31 6.39 6.38
C GLU A 45 1.40 6.42 7.45
N ARG A 46 1.03 6.42 8.75
CA ARG A 46 2.00 6.35 9.85
C ARG A 46 2.57 4.96 10.02
N ILE A 47 1.77 3.93 9.74
CA ILE A 47 2.21 2.53 9.77
C ILE A 47 3.21 2.26 8.63
N ALA A 48 2.88 2.72 7.43
CA ALA A 48 3.70 2.52 6.22
C ALA A 48 4.87 3.51 6.08
N HIS A 49 4.96 4.55 6.92
CA HIS A 49 6.13 5.43 6.96
C HIS A 49 7.39 4.69 7.44
N ASP A 50 7.22 3.66 8.26
CA ASP A 50 8.31 2.76 8.60
C ASP A 50 8.69 1.89 7.40
N ARG A 51 9.96 1.96 7.00
CA ARG A 51 10.49 1.25 5.83
C ARG A 51 10.36 -0.27 5.99
N GLU A 52 10.64 -0.80 7.18
CA GLU A 52 10.57 -2.25 7.42
C GLU A 52 9.13 -2.77 7.24
N THR A 53 8.16 -2.05 7.81
CA THR A 53 6.74 -2.38 7.69
C THR A 53 6.25 -2.25 6.24
N PHE A 54 6.69 -1.23 5.53
CA PHE A 54 6.36 -1.05 4.12
C PHE A 54 6.92 -2.18 3.25
N ASP A 55 8.19 -2.53 3.42
CA ASP A 55 8.84 -3.59 2.65
C ASP A 55 8.22 -4.96 2.97
N LEU A 56 7.86 -5.21 4.24
CA LEU A 56 7.10 -6.40 4.65
C LEU A 56 5.75 -6.47 3.94
N LEU A 57 5.00 -5.37 3.89
CA LEU A 57 3.72 -5.30 3.18
C LEU A 57 3.89 -5.66 1.70
N LEU A 58 4.86 -5.05 1.01
CA LEU A 58 5.11 -5.33 -0.41
C LEU A 58 5.50 -6.79 -0.64
N SER A 59 6.35 -7.35 0.21
CA SER A 59 6.77 -8.75 0.14
C SER A 59 5.59 -9.71 0.34
N GLU A 60 4.79 -9.49 1.38
CA GLU A 60 3.65 -10.33 1.72
C GLU A 60 2.52 -10.24 0.66
N LEU A 61 2.28 -9.05 0.11
CA LEU A 61 1.35 -8.87 -1.01
C LEU A 61 1.85 -9.59 -2.26
N GLY A 62 3.13 -9.46 -2.59
CA GLY A 62 3.77 -10.14 -3.71
C GLY A 62 3.66 -11.67 -3.61
N ARG A 63 3.89 -12.23 -2.41
CA ARG A 63 3.72 -13.68 -2.14
C ARG A 63 2.29 -14.19 -2.37
N ARG A 64 1.29 -13.30 -2.31
CA ARG A 64 -0.14 -13.59 -2.54
C ARG A 64 -0.61 -13.14 -3.93
N GLY A 65 0.33 -12.86 -4.83
CA GLY A 65 0.06 -12.52 -6.22
C GLY A 65 -0.44 -11.08 -6.44
N VAL A 66 -0.40 -10.21 -5.43
CA VAL A 66 -0.65 -8.77 -5.59
C VAL A 66 0.70 -8.10 -5.85
N ARG A 67 0.97 -7.78 -7.12
CA ARG A 67 2.29 -7.28 -7.56
C ARG A 67 2.27 -5.78 -7.77
N LEU A 68 3.24 -5.08 -7.18
CA LEU A 68 3.46 -3.66 -7.39
C LEU A 68 4.72 -3.46 -8.24
N SER A 69 4.61 -2.63 -9.29
CA SER A 69 5.73 -2.17 -10.12
C SER A 69 5.81 -0.66 -10.04
N PHE A 70 7.02 -0.14 -9.87
CA PHE A 70 7.27 1.28 -9.77
C PHE A 70 8.03 1.74 -11.01
N GLU A 71 7.52 2.79 -11.64
CA GLU A 71 8.17 3.43 -12.79
C GLU A 71 8.46 4.89 -12.43
N THR A 72 9.69 5.34 -12.72
CA THR A 72 10.05 6.76 -12.61
C THR A 72 9.87 7.39 -13.99
N VAL A 73 8.90 8.28 -14.11
CA VAL A 73 8.66 9.05 -15.34
C VAL A 73 9.18 10.47 -15.16
N ALA A 74 9.97 10.93 -16.14
CA ALA A 74 10.41 12.32 -16.17
C ALA A 74 9.20 13.24 -16.39
N VAL A 75 8.93 14.12 -15.44
CA VAL A 75 7.85 15.10 -15.58
C VAL A 75 8.39 16.29 -16.38
N SER A 76 8.01 16.36 -17.66
CA SER A 76 8.22 17.56 -18.49
C SER A 76 7.30 18.67 -17.96
N GLY A 77 7.88 19.73 -17.39
CA GLY A 77 7.15 20.80 -16.73
C GLY A 77 6.35 21.70 -17.69
N ALA A 78 5.05 21.85 -17.42
CA ALA A 78 4.40 23.15 -17.51
C ALA A 78 4.25 23.65 -16.07
N ALA A 79 4.77 24.83 -15.76
CA ALA A 79 4.60 25.45 -14.46
C ALA A 79 3.11 25.49 -14.10
N ARG A 80 2.72 24.93 -12.94
CA ARG A 80 1.40 25.25 -12.38
C ARG A 80 1.50 26.68 -11.87
N GLU A 81 0.81 27.59 -12.53
CA GLU A 81 0.52 28.92 -11.99
C GLU A 81 -0.02 28.78 -10.56
N PRO A 82 0.45 29.58 -9.60
CA PRO A 82 -0.08 29.56 -8.24
C PRO A 82 -1.56 29.97 -8.29
N GLY A 83 -2.44 28.98 -8.13
CA GLY A 83 -3.89 29.17 -8.08
C GLY A 83 -4.27 30.12 -6.94
N GLY A 84 -5.10 31.10 -7.30
CA GLY A 84 -5.43 32.28 -6.51
C GLY A 84 -5.95 32.00 -5.10
N ALA A 85 -5.64 32.94 -4.22
CA ALA A 85 -6.22 33.10 -2.91
C ALA A 85 -7.76 33.17 -3.00
N LEU A 86 -8.42 32.40 -2.14
CA LEU A 86 -9.74 32.71 -1.61
C LEU A 86 -9.56 33.14 -0.16
#